data_AF-A0A3N9UX59-F1
#
_entry.id   AF-A0A3N9UX59-F1
#
_cell.length_a   1.000
_cell.length_b   1.000
_cell.length_c   1.000
_cell.angle_alpha   90.00
_cell.angle_beta   90.00
_cell.angle_gamma   90.00
#
_symmetry.space_group_name_H-M   'P 1'
#
loop_
_entity.id
_entity.type
_entity.pdbx_description
1 polymer ?
#
loop_
_entity_poly.entity_id
_entity_poly.type
_entity_poly.pdbx_seq_one_letter_code
_entity_poly.pdbx_strand_id
1 'polypeptide(L)'
;METMGDLLEGVREFSAHNYTKEAAKMLFSWDVSDVHISSAENDETHVRISFENGYILYIKYFLNLDPTETEDICEFTLALKTDLRSRIKYEAHYANYIHGQGYLRLRIGENENRLLQRILEEFHVPALKTIYRPVILNFKGFYARDYFGVEADKDRGEIHYCPVRFRSEHKDVRIWDVIGRLTELDTFLKEPQIRHALAELDLQLSFLPSLVGSGLQ
;
A
#
# COMPACT_ATOMS: atom_id res chain seq x y z
N MET A 1 -8.38 1.44 -21.36
CA MET A 1 -8.21 1.91 -19.97
C MET A 1 -7.02 2.84 -19.96
N GLU A 2 -7.24 4.14 -19.76
CA GLU A 2 -6.21 5.19 -19.85
C GLU A 2 -5.94 5.86 -18.49
N THR A 3 -6.98 6.07 -17.69
CA THR A 3 -6.94 6.80 -16.41
C THR A 3 -7.27 5.91 -15.21
N MET A 4 -6.90 6.35 -14.01
CA MET A 4 -7.24 5.65 -12.76
C MET A 4 -8.77 5.59 -12.55
N GLY A 5 -9.53 6.52 -13.14
CA GLY A 5 -10.98 6.48 -13.20
C GLY A 5 -11.52 5.35 -14.08
N ASP A 6 -10.91 5.09 -15.24
CA ASP A 6 -11.30 3.93 -16.06
C ASP A 6 -11.07 2.61 -15.32
N LEU A 7 -9.98 2.55 -14.54
CA LEU A 7 -9.69 1.42 -13.66
C LEU A 7 -10.70 1.31 -12.52
N LEU A 8 -11.14 2.43 -11.94
CA LEU A 8 -12.21 2.47 -10.94
C LEU A 8 -13.53 1.92 -11.50
N GLU A 9 -13.90 2.27 -12.72
CA GLU A 9 -15.13 1.76 -13.34
C GLU A 9 -15.05 0.25 -13.56
N GLY A 10 -13.91 -0.27 -14.03
CA GLY A 10 -13.68 -1.73 -14.10
C GLY A 10 -13.77 -2.40 -12.72
N VAL A 11 -13.27 -1.75 -11.67
CA VAL A 11 -13.42 -2.21 -10.29
C VAL A 11 -14.88 -2.24 -9.85
N ARG A 12 -15.69 -1.22 -10.19
CA ARG A 12 -17.13 -1.20 -9.88
C ARG A 12 -17.85 -2.37 -10.57
N GLU A 13 -17.58 -2.57 -11.85
CA GLU A 13 -18.16 -3.66 -12.64
C GLU A 13 -17.76 -5.04 -12.11
N PHE A 14 -16.53 -5.20 -11.61
CA PHE A 14 -16.03 -6.48 -11.10
C PHE A 14 -16.88 -7.08 -9.97
N SER A 15 -17.54 -6.23 -9.16
CA SER A 15 -18.48 -6.68 -8.12
C SER A 15 -19.67 -7.47 -8.65
N ALA A 16 -20.13 -7.18 -9.87
CA ALA A 16 -21.23 -7.89 -10.51
C ALA A 16 -20.84 -9.26 -11.07
N HIS A 17 -19.53 -9.58 -11.11
CA HIS A 17 -18.98 -10.78 -11.75
C HIS A 17 -18.44 -11.83 -10.76
N ASN A 18 -18.91 -11.83 -9.51
CA ASN A 18 -18.54 -12.79 -8.46
C ASN A 18 -17.02 -12.92 -8.25
N TYR A 19 -16.25 -11.89 -8.55
CA TYR A 19 -14.82 -11.79 -8.27
C TYR A 19 -13.94 -12.93 -8.83
N THR A 20 -14.23 -13.40 -10.06
CA THR A 20 -13.49 -14.50 -10.70
C THR A 20 -12.20 -14.04 -11.39
N LYS A 21 -11.23 -14.95 -11.60
CA LYS A 21 -9.97 -14.64 -12.31
C LYS A 21 -10.24 -14.28 -13.78
N GLU A 22 -11.19 -14.97 -14.40
CA GLU A 22 -11.59 -14.76 -15.79
C GLU A 22 -12.22 -13.37 -15.98
N ALA A 23 -13.11 -12.97 -15.07
CA ALA A 23 -13.69 -11.63 -15.10
C ALA A 23 -12.63 -10.54 -14.87
N ALA A 24 -11.72 -10.73 -13.91
CA ALA A 24 -10.63 -9.80 -13.68
C ALA A 24 -9.73 -9.64 -14.93
N LYS A 25 -9.37 -10.75 -15.58
CA LYS A 25 -8.58 -10.71 -16.83
C LYS A 25 -9.32 -9.96 -17.94
N MET A 26 -10.63 -10.19 -18.07
CA MET A 26 -11.47 -9.53 -19.07
C MET A 26 -11.55 -8.01 -18.83
N LEU A 27 -11.84 -7.59 -17.60
CA LEU A 27 -12.05 -6.18 -17.25
C LEU A 27 -10.76 -5.36 -17.26
N PHE A 28 -9.67 -5.90 -16.71
CA PHE A 28 -8.43 -5.18 -16.53
C PHE A 28 -7.41 -5.39 -17.65
N SER A 29 -7.65 -6.37 -18.53
CA SER A 29 -6.76 -6.71 -19.66
C SER A 29 -5.32 -7.07 -19.23
N TRP A 30 -5.16 -7.57 -18.00
CA TRP A 30 -3.89 -8.07 -17.46
C TRP A 30 -4.05 -9.54 -17.05
N ASP A 31 -2.98 -10.33 -17.21
CA ASP A 31 -2.97 -11.71 -16.77
C ASP A 31 -3.01 -11.81 -15.24
N VAL A 32 -3.99 -12.56 -14.74
CA VAL A 32 -4.31 -12.66 -13.31
C VAL A 32 -3.64 -13.90 -12.73
N SER A 33 -2.77 -13.71 -11.74
CA SER A 33 -2.18 -14.81 -10.99
C SER A 33 -3.11 -15.30 -9.89
N ASP A 34 -3.71 -14.39 -9.12
CA ASP A 34 -4.59 -14.75 -8.02
C ASP A 34 -5.68 -13.72 -7.71
N VAL A 35 -6.80 -14.19 -7.15
CA VAL A 35 -7.86 -13.34 -6.59
C VAL A 35 -8.21 -13.87 -5.21
N HIS A 36 -7.99 -13.04 -4.20
CA HIS A 36 -8.31 -13.34 -2.82
C HIS A 36 -9.43 -12.41 -2.33
N ILE A 37 -10.42 -12.99 -1.65
CA ILE A 37 -11.60 -12.28 -1.17
C ILE A 37 -11.69 -12.52 0.33
N SER A 38 -11.87 -11.45 1.09
CA SER A 38 -12.11 -11.51 2.53
C SER A 38 -13.22 -10.54 2.89
N SER A 39 -14.26 -11.04 3.56
CA SER A 39 -15.30 -10.19 4.16
C SER A 39 -14.79 -9.67 5.51
N ALA A 40 -14.82 -8.36 5.71
CA ALA A 40 -14.48 -7.74 6.99
C ALA A 40 -15.71 -7.65 7.90
N GLU A 41 -15.51 -7.58 9.21
CA GLU A 41 -16.57 -7.52 10.23
C GLU A 41 -17.49 -6.28 10.15
N ASN A 42 -17.19 -5.31 9.28
CA ASN A 42 -17.84 -3.99 9.19
C ASN A 42 -18.65 -3.77 7.90
N ASP A 43 -19.28 -4.81 7.35
CA ASP A 43 -20.03 -4.71 6.08
C ASP A 43 -19.16 -4.18 4.93
N GLU A 44 -17.92 -4.67 4.83
CA GLU A 44 -17.02 -4.38 3.72
C GLU A 44 -16.56 -5.70 3.08
N THR A 45 -16.48 -5.71 1.75
CA THR A 45 -15.83 -6.80 1.02
C THR A 45 -14.48 -6.32 0.52
N HIS A 46 -13.41 -6.97 0.96
CA HIS A 46 -12.05 -6.67 0.50
C HIS A 46 -11.65 -7.70 -0.54
N VAL A 47 -11.17 -7.21 -1.67
CA VAL A 47 -10.72 -8.05 -2.78
C VAL A 47 -9.30 -7.65 -3.14
N ARG A 48 -8.45 -8.66 -3.29
CA ARG A 48 -7.06 -8.50 -3.73
C ARG A 48 -6.87 -9.29 -5.01
N ILE A 49 -6.58 -8.58 -6.10
CA ILE A 49 -6.22 -9.17 -7.39
C ILE A 49 -4.71 -9.04 -7.56
N SER A 50 -4.03 -10.16 -7.74
CA SER A 50 -2.60 -10.18 -8.07
C SER A 50 -2.44 -10.52 -9.55
N PHE A 51 -1.63 -9.76 -10.26
CA PHE A 51 -1.35 -9.96 -11.69
C PHE A 51 0.02 -10.61 -11.89
N GLU A 52 0.22 -11.29 -13.02
CA GLU A 52 1.48 -11.97 -13.32
C GLU A 52 2.67 -11.01 -13.49
N ASN A 53 2.40 -9.77 -13.90
CA ASN A 53 3.39 -8.71 -14.04
C ASN A 53 3.80 -8.05 -12.70
N GLY A 54 3.29 -8.55 -11.57
CA GLY A 54 3.67 -8.08 -10.23
C GLY A 54 2.83 -6.90 -9.71
N TYR A 55 1.92 -6.34 -10.51
CA TYR A 55 0.94 -5.38 -10.00
C TYR A 55 -0.14 -6.08 -9.17
N ILE A 56 -0.73 -5.31 -8.27
CA ILE A 56 -1.79 -5.75 -7.36
C ILE A 56 -2.86 -4.66 -7.33
N LEU A 57 -4.12 -5.07 -7.39
CA LEU A 57 -5.25 -4.21 -7.06
C LEU A 57 -5.84 -4.64 -5.73
N TYR A 58 -5.81 -3.73 -4.77
CA TYR A 58 -6.62 -3.85 -3.55
C TYR A 58 -7.88 -3.07 -3.74
N ILE A 59 -9.01 -3.70 -3.46
CA ILE A 59 -10.32 -3.12 -3.62
C ILE A 59 -11.07 -3.29 -2.30
N LYS A 60 -11.76 -2.23 -1.89
CA LYS A 60 -12.75 -2.31 -0.82
C LYS A 60 -14.09 -1.86 -1.35
N TYR A 61 -15.09 -2.71 -1.20
CA TYR A 61 -16.49 -2.39 -1.47
C TYR A 61 -17.20 -2.10 -0.15
N PHE A 62 -17.87 -0.95 -0.08
CA PHE A 62 -18.63 -0.53 1.10
C PHE A 62 -20.08 -1.02 0.96
N LEU A 63 -20.49 -2.03 1.74
CA LEU A 63 -21.82 -2.65 1.59
C LEU A 63 -22.96 -1.80 2.19
N ASN A 64 -22.64 -0.83 3.06
CA ASN A 64 -23.61 0.01 3.77
C ASN A 64 -23.93 1.35 3.07
N LEU A 65 -23.40 1.58 1.86
CA LEU A 65 -23.71 2.78 1.10
C LEU A 65 -24.77 2.43 0.04
N ASP A 66 -25.92 3.09 0.11
CA ASP A 66 -26.92 2.97 -0.96
C ASP A 66 -26.31 3.52 -2.26
N PRO A 67 -26.10 2.69 -3.29
CA PRO A 67 -25.52 3.13 -4.56
C PRO A 67 -26.38 4.19 -5.27
N THR A 68 -27.67 4.28 -4.93
CA THR A 68 -28.58 5.31 -5.45
C THR A 68 -28.40 6.67 -4.79
N GLU A 69 -27.80 6.71 -3.60
CA GLU A 69 -27.51 7.94 -2.86
C GLU A 69 -26.05 8.41 -3.03
N THR A 70 -25.12 7.48 -3.32
CA THR A 70 -23.71 7.82 -3.52
C THR A 70 -23.00 6.95 -4.55
N GLU A 71 -22.22 7.58 -5.42
CA GLU A 71 -21.34 6.89 -6.39
C GLU A 71 -20.04 6.37 -5.75
N ASP A 72 -19.79 6.70 -4.47
CA ASP A 72 -18.56 6.33 -3.74
C ASP A 72 -18.66 4.96 -3.05
N ILE A 73 -19.11 3.95 -3.79
CA ILE A 73 -19.39 2.58 -3.29
C ILE A 73 -18.15 1.69 -3.12
N CYS A 74 -17.01 2.13 -3.67
CA CYS A 74 -15.75 1.41 -3.55
C CYS A 74 -14.55 2.34 -3.59
N GLU A 75 -13.44 1.86 -3.05
CA GLU A 75 -12.11 2.42 -3.27
C GLU A 75 -11.17 1.33 -3.79
N PHE A 76 -10.14 1.73 -4.55
CA PHE A 76 -9.05 0.83 -4.86
C PHE A 76 -7.68 1.46 -4.67
N THR A 77 -6.67 0.61 -4.51
CA THR A 77 -5.27 0.97 -4.43
C THR A 77 -4.52 0.12 -5.45
N LEU A 78 -3.80 0.78 -6.37
CA LEU A 78 -2.87 0.12 -7.29
C LEU A 78 -1.50 0.02 -6.60
N ALA A 79 -0.97 -1.19 -6.55
CA ALA A 79 0.31 -1.50 -5.95
C ALA A 79 1.21 -2.31 -6.89
N LEU A 80 2.51 -2.25 -6.61
CA LEU A 80 3.56 -3.03 -7.25
C LEU A 80 4.26 -3.84 -6.17
N LYS A 81 4.38 -5.15 -6.39
CA LYS A 81 5.16 -6.03 -5.53
C LYS A 81 6.65 -5.67 -5.61
N THR A 82 7.30 -5.58 -4.47
CA THR A 82 8.75 -5.43 -4.33
C THR A 82 9.33 -6.58 -3.50
N ASP A 83 10.64 -6.74 -3.54
CA ASP A 83 11.41 -7.70 -2.76
C ASP A 83 11.82 -7.16 -1.38
N LEU A 84 11.32 -5.97 -0.99
CA LEU A 84 11.53 -5.44 0.34
C LEU A 84 10.84 -6.35 1.38
N ARG A 85 11.56 -6.65 2.46
CA ARG A 85 11.10 -7.47 3.58
C ARG A 85 11.42 -6.76 4.87
N SER A 86 10.59 -6.97 5.89
CA SER A 86 10.91 -6.56 7.25
C SER A 86 10.39 -7.56 8.26
N ARG A 87 11.06 -7.62 9.42
CA ARG A 87 10.61 -8.50 10.52
C ARG A 87 9.36 -7.99 11.21
N ILE A 88 9.07 -6.70 11.04
CA ILE A 88 7.83 -6.09 11.51
C ILE A 88 7.03 -5.64 10.30
N LYS A 89 5.71 -5.62 10.46
CA LYS A 89 4.86 -4.94 9.49
C LYS A 89 5.01 -3.43 9.67
N TYR A 90 5.26 -2.70 8.60
CA TYR A 90 5.20 -1.24 8.60
C TYR A 90 4.67 -0.67 7.30
N GLU A 91 4.18 0.56 7.36
CA GLU A 91 3.72 1.38 6.25
C GLU A 91 4.39 2.76 6.35
N ALA A 92 4.98 3.22 5.25
CA ALA A 92 5.66 4.50 5.13
C ALA A 92 5.14 5.27 3.91
N HIS A 93 4.56 6.45 4.10
CA HIS A 93 4.03 7.25 2.99
C HIS A 93 4.18 8.76 3.22
N TYR A 94 4.12 9.51 2.12
CA TYR A 94 4.09 10.96 2.17
C TYR A 94 2.72 11.47 2.65
N ALA A 95 2.73 12.39 3.62
CA ALA A 95 1.52 13.06 4.08
C ALA A 95 1.71 14.58 4.06
N ASN A 96 0.74 15.31 3.53
CA ASN A 96 0.77 16.77 3.53
C ASN A 96 0.31 17.36 4.86
N TYR A 97 1.07 18.34 5.38
CA TYR A 97 0.65 19.16 6.51
C TYR A 97 -0.14 20.38 6.03
N ILE A 98 -0.98 20.94 6.90
CA ILE A 98 -1.84 22.11 6.60
C ILE A 98 -1.01 23.38 6.26
N HIS A 99 0.29 23.39 6.55
CA HIS A 99 1.21 24.52 6.28
C HIS A 99 2.16 24.30 5.08
N GLY A 100 1.82 23.40 4.15
CA GLY A 100 2.52 23.26 2.87
C GLY A 100 3.86 22.51 2.91
N GLN A 101 4.29 22.05 4.09
CA GLN A 101 5.41 21.12 4.22
C GLN A 101 4.87 19.69 4.35
N GLY A 102 5.24 18.80 3.44
CA GLY A 102 4.96 17.38 3.59
C GLY A 102 5.90 16.70 4.57
N TYR A 103 5.45 15.64 5.22
CA TYR A 103 6.21 14.85 6.17
C TYR A 103 6.03 13.35 5.92
N LEU A 104 6.97 12.55 6.43
CA LEU A 104 6.83 11.10 6.42
C LEU A 104 5.86 10.66 7.51
N ARG A 105 4.75 10.05 7.11
CA ARG A 105 3.93 9.26 8.01
C ARG A 105 4.43 7.83 8.00
N LEU A 106 4.59 7.28 9.19
CA LEU A 106 5.04 5.91 9.38
C LEU A 106 4.17 5.24 10.43
N ARG A 107 3.66 4.05 10.09
CA ARG A 107 2.85 3.20 10.96
C ARG A 107 3.51 1.83 11.04
N ILE A 108 3.50 1.23 12.22
CA ILE A 108 3.88 -0.17 12.40
C ILE A 108 2.61 -0.97 12.68
N GLY A 109 2.59 -2.23 12.26
CA GLY A 109 1.52 -3.15 12.61
C GLY A 109 1.46 -3.37 14.12
N GLU A 110 0.26 -3.57 14.64
CA GLU A 110 0.06 -3.79 16.07
C GLU A 110 0.74 -5.09 16.53
N ASN A 111 1.44 -5.03 17.66
CA ASN A 111 1.99 -6.20 18.32
C ASN A 111 1.26 -6.46 19.65
N GLU A 112 0.93 -7.71 19.93
CA GLU A 112 0.32 -8.12 21.20
C GLU A 112 1.20 -7.76 22.40
N ASN A 113 2.52 -7.80 22.23
CA ASN A 113 3.46 -7.38 23.25
C ASN A 113 3.57 -5.86 23.30
N ARG A 114 2.85 -5.24 24.25
CA ARG A 114 2.83 -3.77 24.44
C ARG A 114 4.21 -3.17 24.75
N LEU A 115 5.12 -3.93 25.36
CA LEU A 115 6.48 -3.46 25.62
C LEU A 115 7.28 -3.40 24.32
N LEU A 116 7.18 -4.45 23.49
CA LEU A 116 7.78 -4.46 22.16
C LEU A 116 7.20 -3.33 21.29
N GLN A 117 5.87 -3.16 21.28
CA GLN A 117 5.21 -2.07 20.56
C GLN A 117 5.82 -0.71 20.89
N ARG A 118 5.98 -0.40 22.20
CA ARG A 118 6.59 0.87 22.64
C ARG A 118 8.04 1.00 22.17
N ILE A 119 8.84 -0.07 22.25
CA ILE A 119 10.23 -0.05 21.79
C ILE A 119 10.29 0.21 20.28
N LEU A 120 9.42 -0.44 19.50
CA LEU A 120 9.34 -0.20 18.06
C LEU A 120 8.95 1.25 17.77
N GLU A 121 7.97 1.81 18.48
CA GLU A 121 7.54 3.20 18.33
C GLU A 121 8.61 4.22 18.74
N GLU A 122 9.35 3.95 19.83
CA GLU A 122 10.36 4.87 20.38
C GLU A 122 11.70 4.82 19.62
N PHE A 123 12.09 3.66 19.08
CA PHE A 123 13.41 3.47 18.48
C PHE A 123 13.37 3.09 17.00
N HIS A 124 12.53 2.13 16.63
CA HIS A 124 12.49 1.62 15.26
C HIS A 124 11.82 2.60 14.29
N VAL A 125 10.70 3.21 14.68
CA VAL A 125 9.98 4.21 13.87
C VAL A 125 10.86 5.44 13.57
N PRO A 126 11.58 6.05 14.54
CA PRO A 126 12.51 7.14 14.24
C PRO A 126 13.67 6.74 13.31
N ALA A 127 14.20 5.52 13.45
CA ALA A 127 15.26 5.01 12.58
C ALA A 127 14.75 4.84 11.14
N LEU A 128 13.60 4.17 10.95
CA LEU A 128 12.95 4.08 9.64
C LEU A 128 12.67 5.47 9.07
N LYS A 129 12.16 6.40 9.88
CA LYS A 129 11.95 7.79 9.46
C LYS A 129 13.23 8.45 8.94
N THR A 130 14.37 8.15 9.54
CA THR A 130 15.66 8.68 9.11
C THR A 130 16.09 8.08 7.78
N ILE A 131 15.88 6.77 7.58
CA ILE A 131 16.18 6.08 6.32
C ILE A 131 15.30 6.58 5.18
N TYR A 132 14.00 6.78 5.44
CA TYR A 132 13.05 7.23 4.44
C TYR A 132 13.06 8.75 4.21
N ARG A 133 13.62 9.56 5.12
CA ARG A 133 13.61 11.03 5.00
C ARG A 133 14.28 11.55 3.73
N PRO A 134 15.45 11.05 3.29
CA PRO A 134 16.07 11.50 2.03
C PRO A 134 15.20 11.21 0.80
N VAL A 135 14.34 10.19 0.89
CA VAL A 135 13.56 9.67 -0.24
C VAL A 135 12.12 10.15 -0.24
N ILE A 136 11.63 10.76 0.83
CA ILE A 136 10.22 11.05 1.07
C ILE A 136 9.57 11.95 0.02
N LEU A 137 10.33 12.85 -0.60
CA LEU A 137 9.77 13.70 -1.66
C LEU A 137 9.42 12.91 -2.93
N ASN A 138 10.08 11.77 -3.16
CA ASN A 138 9.72 10.87 -4.25
C ASN A 138 8.38 10.17 -4.00
N PHE A 139 7.92 10.14 -2.75
CA PHE A 139 6.64 9.54 -2.37
C PHE A 139 5.48 10.52 -2.50
N LYS A 140 5.74 11.78 -2.89
CA LYS A 140 4.67 12.71 -3.24
C LYS A 140 3.95 12.22 -4.50
N GLY A 141 2.63 12.34 -4.52
CA GLY A 141 1.84 12.03 -5.71
C GLY A 141 1.82 13.17 -6.74
N PHE A 142 0.88 13.10 -7.66
CA PHE A 142 0.68 14.04 -8.77
C PHE A 142 -0.09 15.29 -8.35
N TYR A 143 -0.91 15.20 -7.30
CA TYR A 143 -1.75 16.24 -6.75
C TYR A 143 -1.31 16.67 -5.34
N ALA A 144 -2.11 17.52 -4.72
CA ALA A 144 -1.83 18.05 -3.38
C ALA A 144 -2.25 17.10 -2.26
N ARG A 145 -2.93 15.98 -2.54
CA ARG A 145 -3.42 15.07 -1.49
C ARG A 145 -3.12 13.60 -1.75
N ASP A 146 -2.58 13.26 -2.90
CA ASP A 146 -2.11 11.93 -3.20
C ASP A 146 -0.67 11.72 -2.77
N TYR A 147 -0.30 10.44 -2.76
CA TYR A 147 1.00 9.98 -2.36
C TYR A 147 1.25 8.59 -2.94
N PHE A 148 2.51 8.22 -2.92
CA PHE A 148 2.96 6.85 -2.94
C PHE A 148 3.38 6.43 -1.53
N GLY A 149 3.24 5.15 -1.26
CA GLY A 149 3.58 4.54 0.02
C GLY A 149 4.31 3.22 -0.19
N VAL A 150 4.98 2.77 0.85
CA VAL A 150 5.60 1.45 0.95
C VAL A 150 5.00 0.73 2.12
N GLU A 151 4.58 -0.52 1.90
CA GLU A 151 4.25 -1.48 2.95
C GLU A 151 5.30 -2.59 2.91
N ALA A 152 5.81 -2.99 4.06
CA ALA A 152 6.70 -4.13 4.18
C ALA A 152 6.36 -4.95 5.42
N ASP A 153 6.42 -6.26 5.28
CA ASP A 153 6.40 -7.22 6.36
C ASP A 153 7.29 -8.43 6.00
N LYS A 154 7.16 -9.52 6.76
CA LYS A 154 7.98 -10.72 6.61
C LYS A 154 7.73 -11.45 5.30
N ASP A 155 6.50 -11.38 4.78
CA ASP A 155 5.99 -12.20 3.68
C ASP A 155 5.73 -11.40 2.41
N ARG A 156 5.51 -10.08 2.50
CA ARG A 156 5.23 -9.16 1.37
C ARG A 156 5.93 -7.80 1.54
N GLY A 157 6.34 -7.25 0.42
CA GLY A 157 6.78 -5.87 0.29
C GLY A 157 6.10 -5.28 -0.92
N GLU A 158 5.56 -4.07 -0.78
CA GLU A 158 4.75 -3.45 -1.81
C GLU A 158 4.90 -1.94 -1.81
N ILE A 159 4.86 -1.37 -3.01
CA ILE A 159 4.77 0.07 -3.22
C ILE A 159 3.39 0.33 -3.77
N HIS A 160 2.68 1.31 -3.23
CA HIS A 160 1.31 1.58 -3.63
C HIS A 160 1.09 3.06 -3.89
N TYR A 161 0.17 3.36 -4.79
CA TYR A 161 -0.40 4.69 -4.94
C TYR A 161 -1.60 4.83 -3.99
N CYS A 162 -1.85 6.05 -3.51
CA CYS A 162 -2.93 6.31 -2.56
C CYS A 162 -4.29 5.78 -3.06
N PRO A 163 -5.25 5.52 -2.15
CA PRO A 163 -6.58 5.06 -2.53
C PRO A 163 -7.28 6.02 -3.51
N VAL A 164 -7.84 5.44 -4.56
CA VAL A 164 -8.64 6.13 -5.58
C VAL A 164 -10.11 5.85 -5.33
N ARG A 165 -10.89 6.92 -5.30
CA ARG A 165 -12.32 6.96 -5.04
C ARG A 165 -13.04 7.77 -6.10
N PHE A 166 -14.35 7.60 -6.23
CA PHE A 166 -15.13 8.28 -7.26
C PHE A 166 -15.02 9.81 -7.15
N ARG A 167 -15.00 10.33 -5.91
CA ARG A 167 -14.90 11.78 -5.64
C ARG A 167 -13.46 12.30 -5.56
N SER A 168 -12.46 11.44 -5.75
CA SER A 168 -11.04 11.85 -5.66
C SER A 168 -10.57 12.50 -6.95
N GLU A 169 -9.72 13.54 -6.85
CA GLU A 169 -9.05 14.15 -8.01
C GLU A 169 -8.06 13.18 -8.68
N HIS A 170 -7.61 12.16 -7.92
CA HIS A 170 -6.62 11.17 -8.34
C HIS A 170 -7.13 10.23 -9.46
N LYS A 171 -8.44 10.18 -9.68
CA LYS A 171 -9.04 9.39 -10.76
C LYS A 171 -8.64 9.90 -12.16
N ASP A 172 -8.28 11.18 -12.28
CA ASP A 172 -7.94 11.79 -13.56
C ASP A 172 -6.47 11.55 -13.95
N VAL A 173 -5.65 10.93 -13.08
CA VAL A 173 -4.26 10.54 -13.39
C VAL A 173 -4.24 9.41 -14.42
N ARG A 174 -3.29 9.44 -15.36
CA ARG A 174 -3.08 8.34 -16.29
C ARG A 174 -2.47 7.12 -15.58
N ILE A 175 -2.97 5.94 -15.89
CA ILE A 175 -2.48 4.68 -15.31
C ILE A 175 -0.98 4.52 -15.56
N TRP A 176 -0.52 4.84 -16.77
CA TRP A 176 0.89 4.72 -17.15
C TRP A 176 1.82 5.63 -16.34
N ASP A 177 1.34 6.81 -15.94
CA ASP A 177 2.13 7.72 -15.10
C ASP A 177 2.28 7.13 -13.68
N VAL A 178 1.20 6.56 -13.13
CA VAL A 178 1.24 5.86 -11.83
C VAL A 178 2.18 4.66 -11.89
N ILE A 179 2.06 3.83 -12.94
CA ILE A 179 2.92 2.67 -13.18
C ILE A 179 4.40 3.07 -13.30
N GLY A 180 4.69 4.13 -14.05
CA GLY A 180 6.05 4.67 -14.20
C GLY A 180 6.63 5.05 -12.85
N ARG A 181 5.88 5.81 -12.05
CA ARG A 181 6.30 6.24 -10.70
C ARG A 181 6.48 5.07 -9.72
N LEU A 182 5.61 4.05 -9.76
CA LEU A 182 5.77 2.83 -8.95
C LEU A 182 7.10 2.12 -9.28
N THR A 183 7.41 2.02 -10.57
CA THR A 183 8.63 1.34 -11.05
C THR A 183 9.89 2.13 -10.72
N GLU A 184 9.84 3.46 -10.83
CA GLU A 184 10.92 4.36 -10.42
C GLU A 184 11.19 4.25 -8.92
N LEU A 185 10.13 4.23 -8.08
CA LEU A 185 10.26 4.06 -6.64
C LEU A 185 10.82 2.68 -6.27
N ASP A 186 10.43 1.61 -6.95
CA ASP A 186 11.01 0.28 -6.72
C ASP A 186 12.51 0.26 -7.03
N THR A 187 12.90 0.87 -8.15
CA THR A 187 14.31 1.00 -8.52
C THR A 187 15.08 1.80 -7.48
N PHE A 188 14.50 2.90 -7.01
CA PHE A 188 15.12 3.76 -6.01
C PHE A 188 15.28 3.06 -4.66
N LEU A 189 14.27 2.32 -4.20
CA LEU A 189 14.35 1.54 -2.97
C LEU A 189 15.33 0.37 -3.05
N LYS A 190 15.79 -0.01 -4.25
CA LYS A 190 16.85 -1.00 -4.47
C LYS A 190 18.25 -0.42 -4.40
N GLU A 191 18.40 0.90 -4.23
CA GLU A 191 19.72 1.50 -4.03
C GLU A 191 20.44 0.87 -2.82
N PRO A 192 21.73 0.47 -2.97
CA PRO A 192 22.44 -0.26 -1.93
C PRO A 192 22.46 0.42 -0.57
N GLN A 193 22.51 1.75 -0.55
CA GLN A 193 22.54 2.53 0.69
C GLN A 193 21.23 2.39 1.48
N ILE A 194 20.09 2.50 0.79
CA ILE A 194 18.76 2.34 1.40
C ILE A 194 18.57 0.89 1.83
N ARG A 195 18.89 -0.07 0.96
CA ARG A 195 18.76 -1.51 1.25
C ARG A 195 19.59 -1.93 2.46
N HIS A 196 20.85 -1.49 2.50
CA HIS A 196 21.72 -1.79 3.63
C HIS A 196 21.18 -1.20 4.92
N ALA A 197 20.75 0.06 4.91
CA ALA A 197 20.22 0.71 6.10
C ALA A 197 18.95 0.04 6.63
N LEU A 198 18.03 -0.36 5.74
CA LEU A 198 16.82 -1.11 6.13
C LEU A 198 17.18 -2.50 6.70
N ALA A 199 18.07 -3.23 6.03
CA ALA A 199 18.50 -4.55 6.49
C ALA A 199 19.25 -4.50 7.83
N GLU A 200 20.08 -3.49 8.04
CA GLU A 200 20.79 -3.26 9.31
C GLU A 200 19.79 -2.98 10.44
N LEU A 201 18.80 -2.13 10.18
CA LEU A 201 17.76 -1.82 11.15
C LEU A 201 16.90 -3.06 11.51
N ASP A 202 16.56 -3.88 10.52
CA ASP A 202 15.86 -5.16 10.78
C ASP A 202 16.74 -6.15 11.55
N LEU A 203 18.04 -6.19 11.27
CA LEU A 203 18.97 -7.05 12.02
C LEU A 203 19.01 -6.67 13.50
N GLN A 204 18.93 -5.37 13.81
CA GLN A 204 18.92 -4.88 15.20
C GLN A 204 17.78 -5.45 16.03
N LEU A 205 16.64 -5.77 15.41
CA LEU A 205 15.51 -6.43 16.10
C LEU A 205 15.88 -7.83 16.62
N SER A 206 16.90 -8.49 16.06
CA SER A 206 17.40 -9.79 16.55
C SER A 206 18.05 -9.70 17.93
N PHE A 207 18.50 -8.51 18.32
CA PHE A 207 19.18 -8.30 19.61
C PHE A 207 18.20 -7.91 20.72
N LEU A 208 16.91 -7.78 20.41
CA LEU A 208 15.90 -7.58 21.44
C LEU A 208 15.82 -8.83 22.33
N PRO A 209 15.78 -8.67 23.67
CA PRO A 209 15.67 -9.80 24.58
C PRO A 209 14.47 -10.68 24.23
N SER A 210 14.58 -12.00 24.43
CA SER A 210 13.52 -12.97 24.11
C SER A 210 12.19 -12.70 24.81
N LEU A 211 12.23 -12.10 26.01
CA LEU A 211 11.05 -11.64 26.76
C LEU A 211 10.30 -10.48 26.07
N VAL A 212 10.99 -9.75 25.19
CA VAL A 212 10.46 -8.64 24.39
C VAL A 212 10.12 -9.12 22.97
N GLY A 213 10.94 -9.99 22.39
CA GLY A 213 10.82 -10.45 20.99
C GLY A 213 9.92 -11.67 20.74
N SER A 214 9.22 -12.21 21.75
CA SER A 214 8.39 -13.42 21.60
C SER A 214 7.25 -13.30 20.58
N GLY A 215 6.89 -12.08 20.17
CA GLY A 215 5.87 -11.78 19.16
C GLY A 215 6.41 -11.38 17.77
N LEU A 216 7.69 -11.61 17.47
CA LEU A 216 8.29 -11.32 16.15
C LEU A 216 8.15 -12.49 15.14
N GLN A 217 7.20 -13.41 15.35
CA GLN A 217 7.02 -14.61 14.51
C GLN A 217 6.19 -14.37 13.25
#